data_AF-A0A1J3IUF5-F1
#
_entry.id   AF-A0A1J3IUF5-F1
#
_cell.length_a   1.000
_cell.length_b   1.000
_cell.length_c   1.000
_cell.angle_alpha   90.00
_cell.angle_beta   90.00
_cell.angle_gamma   90.00
#
_symmetry.space_group_name_H-M   'P 1'
#
loop_
_entity.id
_entity.type
_entity.pdbx_description
1 polymer ?
#
loop_
_entity_poly.entity_id
_entity_poly.type
_entity_poly.pdbx_seq_one_letter_code
_entity_poly.pdbx_strand_id
1 'polypeptide(L)'
;LQAARDEYRLSCGSRGMNHDLILRFMDVQTRLIEPICPQFAEHVWRDLLKKESSVVTAGWPTSDEPDLVLKGANKYLQDSIILMRKLLQKQLLGSKKAAKKGAQVTAVAEEKLKGLVYVNEEFAGWRSHCLEILQRNFNQQTRTFAPDAEILGELREIMQKDGEAENFKQIQKLCMPFLKFKKDEAIALGSQALNLRLPFGEKEVLESNVDLIKRQLGLEEVEIHSATNPADVDLAGPHSSLLRQNPPSPGSPTAIFVNR
;
A
#
# COMPACT_ATOMS: atom_id res chain seq x y z
N LEU A 1 3.00 0.14 19.96
CA LEU A 1 2.08 -0.96 20.34
C LEU A 1 0.61 -0.56 20.27
N GLN A 2 0.17 0.51 20.95
CA GLN A 2 -1.25 0.94 20.90
C GLN A 2 -1.76 1.19 19.47
N ALA A 3 -1.01 1.93 18.65
CA ALA A 3 -1.37 2.18 17.25
C ALA A 3 -1.57 0.88 16.43
N ALA A 4 -0.67 -0.10 16.59
CA ALA A 4 -0.78 -1.39 15.91
C ALA A 4 -1.99 -2.22 16.39
N ARG A 5 -2.33 -2.16 17.69
CA ARG A 5 -3.56 -2.76 18.22
C ARG A 5 -4.79 -2.09 17.61
N ASP A 6 -4.81 -0.77 17.56
CA ASP A 6 -5.96 -0.02 17.04
C ASP A 6 -6.19 -0.27 15.55
N GLU A 7 -5.09 -0.39 14.79
CA GLU A 7 -5.11 -0.80 13.40
C GLU A 7 -5.64 -2.23 13.22
N TYR A 8 -5.18 -3.18 14.04
CA TYR A 8 -5.68 -4.55 14.03
C TYR A 8 -7.18 -4.61 14.35
N ARG A 9 -7.63 -3.86 15.36
CA ARG A 9 -9.05 -3.74 15.73
C ARG A 9 -9.91 -3.22 14.57
N LEU A 10 -9.44 -2.18 13.88
CA LEU A 10 -10.11 -1.61 12.70
C LEU A 10 -10.21 -2.64 11.57
N SER A 11 -9.12 -3.36 11.33
CA SER A 11 -9.03 -4.40 10.29
C SER A 11 -10.04 -5.52 10.53
N CYS A 12 -10.11 -6.05 11.75
CA CYS A 12 -11.04 -7.13 12.14
C CYS A 12 -12.52 -6.77 12.00
N GLY A 13 -12.90 -5.51 12.29
CA GLY A 13 -14.29 -5.08 12.15
C GLY A 13 -15.29 -5.88 12.98
N SER A 14 -16.41 -6.24 12.35
CA SER A 14 -17.50 -7.00 12.99
C SER A 14 -17.13 -8.45 13.33
N ARG A 15 -16.08 -9.02 12.72
CA ARG A 15 -15.62 -10.39 13.03
C ARG A 15 -14.96 -10.49 14.42
N GLY A 16 -14.57 -9.35 14.99
CA GLY A 16 -13.87 -9.30 16.26
C GLY A 16 -12.38 -9.66 16.13
N MET A 17 -11.61 -9.28 17.15
CA MET A 17 -10.18 -9.56 17.23
C MET A 17 -9.94 -10.99 17.74
N ASN A 18 -8.85 -11.62 17.31
CA ASN A 18 -8.47 -12.94 17.84
C ASN A 18 -8.17 -12.85 19.35
N HIS A 19 -8.84 -13.69 20.13
CA HIS A 19 -8.75 -13.71 21.59
C HIS A 19 -7.31 -13.88 22.10
N ASP A 20 -6.59 -14.88 21.60
CA ASP A 20 -5.26 -15.23 22.09
C ASP A 20 -4.23 -14.15 21.71
N LEU A 21 -4.41 -13.51 20.55
CA LEU A 21 -3.56 -12.40 20.14
C LEU A 21 -3.76 -11.16 21.02
N ILE A 22 -4.99 -10.88 21.46
CA ILE A 22 -5.28 -9.81 22.43
C ILE A 22 -4.63 -10.13 23.77
N LEU A 23 -4.74 -11.37 24.26
CA LEU A 23 -4.12 -11.77 25.52
C LEU A 23 -2.59 -11.67 25.45
N ARG A 24 -1.97 -12.11 24.35
CA ARG A 24 -0.54 -11.92 24.10
C ARG A 24 -0.17 -10.43 24.10
N PHE A 25 -0.97 -9.59 23.44
CA PHE A 25 -0.76 -8.14 23.44
C PHE A 25 -0.86 -7.56 24.87
N MET A 26 -1.85 -7.97 25.66
CA MET A 26 -2.02 -7.51 27.04
C MET A 26 -0.82 -7.92 27.89
N ASP A 27 -0.35 -9.17 27.80
CA ASP A 27 0.84 -9.66 28.52
C ASP A 27 2.07 -8.83 28.18
N VAL A 28 2.39 -8.69 26.89
CA VAL A 28 3.56 -7.96 26.41
C VAL A 28 3.49 -6.48 26.77
N GLN A 29 2.34 -5.82 26.54
CA GLN A 29 2.17 -4.41 26.86
C GLN A 29 2.29 -4.13 28.37
N THR A 30 1.81 -5.05 29.21
CA THR A 30 1.89 -4.95 30.68
C THR A 30 3.34 -5.05 31.14
N ARG A 31 4.10 -6.00 30.61
CA ARG A 31 5.53 -6.17 30.94
C ARG A 31 6.38 -5.00 30.44
N LEU A 32 6.04 -4.41 29.30
CA LEU A 32 6.75 -3.26 28.75
C LEU A 32 6.47 -1.95 29.49
N ILE A 33 5.27 -1.79 30.07
CA ILE A 33 4.90 -0.58 30.81
C ILE A 33 5.27 -0.64 32.29
N GLU A 34 5.55 -1.84 32.82
CA GLU A 34 5.98 -2.07 34.21
C GLU A 34 7.02 -1.06 34.72
N PRO A 35 8.15 -0.79 34.03
CA PRO A 35 9.17 0.13 34.55
C PRO A 35 8.71 1.61 34.59
N ILE A 36 7.59 1.94 33.94
CA ILE A 36 7.05 3.30 33.85
C ILE A 36 5.84 3.47 34.78
N CYS A 37 4.96 2.47 34.83
CA CYS A 37 3.72 2.47 35.60
C CYS A 37 3.55 1.12 36.33
N PRO A 38 4.38 0.83 37.36
CA PRO A 38 4.45 -0.49 37.98
C PRO A 38 3.14 -0.87 38.69
N GLN A 39 2.47 0.09 39.34
CA GLN A 39 1.20 -0.14 40.02
C GLN A 39 0.08 -0.54 39.04
N PHE A 40 0.02 0.14 37.89
CA PHE A 40 -0.93 -0.20 36.83
C PHE A 40 -0.60 -1.56 36.22
N ALA A 41 0.68 -1.81 35.93
CA ALA A 41 1.12 -3.08 35.36
C ALA A 41 0.82 -4.26 36.29
N GLU A 42 1.07 -4.12 37.61
CA GLU A 42 0.77 -5.15 38.61
C GLU A 42 -0.74 -5.40 38.70
N HIS A 43 -1.57 -4.35 38.70
CA HIS A 43 -3.03 -4.51 38.66
C HIS A 43 -3.50 -5.27 37.42
N VAL A 44 -3.02 -4.91 36.22
CA VAL A 44 -3.37 -5.63 34.99
C VAL A 44 -2.89 -7.09 35.04
N TRP A 45 -1.68 -7.34 35.54
CA TRP A 45 -1.08 -8.67 35.63
C TRP A 45 -1.82 -9.60 36.60
N ARG A 46 -2.09 -9.12 37.81
CA ARG A 46 -2.73 -9.89 38.90
C ARG A 46 -4.24 -9.97 38.74
N ASP A 47 -4.88 -8.83 38.53
CA ASP A 47 -6.34 -8.73 38.63
C ASP A 47 -7.03 -9.00 37.29
N LEU A 48 -6.43 -8.63 36.16
CA LEU A 48 -7.05 -8.85 34.84
C LEU A 48 -6.54 -10.13 34.17
N LEU A 49 -5.22 -10.33 34.11
CA LEU A 49 -4.61 -11.52 33.49
C LEU A 49 -4.55 -12.74 34.42
N LYS A 50 -4.89 -12.57 35.71
CA LYS A 50 -4.97 -13.63 36.73
C LYS A 50 -3.67 -14.42 36.88
N LYS A 51 -2.52 -13.75 36.77
CA LYS A 51 -1.19 -14.37 36.93
C LYS A 51 -0.82 -14.49 38.42
N GLU A 52 -0.25 -15.62 38.80
CA GLU A 52 0.10 -15.94 40.21
C GLU A 52 1.43 -15.34 40.69
N SER A 53 2.27 -14.82 39.80
CA SER A 53 3.48 -14.06 40.16
C SER A 53 3.23 -12.55 40.10
N SER A 54 4.21 -11.75 40.54
CA SER A 54 4.26 -10.31 40.22
C SER A 54 4.77 -10.09 38.80
N VAL A 55 4.39 -8.96 38.18
CA VAL A 55 4.92 -8.59 36.86
C VAL A 55 6.43 -8.32 36.91
N VAL A 56 6.94 -7.85 38.06
CA VAL A 56 8.36 -7.54 38.27
C VAL A 56 9.24 -8.78 38.08
N THR A 57 8.74 -9.96 38.47
CA THR A 57 9.47 -11.23 38.35
C THR A 57 9.22 -11.95 37.02
N ALA A 58 8.34 -11.42 36.16
CA ALA A 58 8.00 -12.04 34.88
C ALA A 58 9.10 -11.84 33.79
N GLY A 59 10.03 -10.89 34.00
CA GLY A 59 11.12 -10.60 33.07
C GLY A 59 10.66 -9.93 31.76
N TRP A 60 11.60 -9.72 30.84
CA TRP A 60 11.34 -9.04 29.56
C TRP A 60 10.64 -9.96 28.53
N PRO A 61 9.63 -9.48 27.76
CA PRO A 61 8.94 -10.29 26.78
C PRO A 61 9.87 -10.73 25.63
N THR A 62 9.69 -11.97 25.17
CA THR A 62 10.39 -12.52 24.01
C THR A 62 9.66 -12.16 22.71
N SER A 63 10.41 -12.00 21.63
CA SER A 63 9.87 -11.75 20.29
C SER A 63 10.52 -12.67 19.28
N ASP A 64 9.71 -13.18 18.37
CA ASP A 64 10.16 -13.85 17.17
C ASP A 64 10.61 -12.81 16.13
N GLU A 65 11.33 -13.26 15.10
CA GLU A 65 11.68 -12.40 13.97
C GLU A 65 10.41 -11.94 13.23
N PRO A 66 10.29 -10.65 12.87
CA PRO A 66 9.10 -10.14 12.20
C PRO A 66 9.04 -10.62 10.74
N ASP A 67 7.85 -11.01 10.29
CA ASP A 67 7.59 -11.22 8.88
C ASP A 67 7.55 -9.86 8.15
N LEU A 68 8.64 -9.55 7.44
CA LEU A 68 8.80 -8.31 6.70
C LEU A 68 7.88 -8.25 5.47
N VAL A 69 7.52 -9.40 4.89
CA VAL A 69 6.61 -9.48 3.74
C VAL A 69 5.20 -9.13 4.18
N LEU A 70 4.74 -9.72 5.29
CA LEU A 70 3.42 -9.42 5.86
C LEU A 70 3.32 -7.96 6.33
N LYS A 71 4.39 -7.43 6.93
CA LYS A 71 4.47 -6.01 7.30
C LYS A 71 4.38 -5.10 6.06
N GLY A 72 5.06 -5.47 4.98
CA GLY A 72 4.99 -4.77 3.69
C GLY A 72 3.59 -4.81 3.09
N ALA A 73 2.94 -5.98 3.08
CA ALA A 73 1.59 -6.16 2.58
C ALA A 73 0.56 -5.32 3.37
N ASN A 74 0.66 -5.30 4.70
CA ASN A 74 -0.21 -4.47 5.52
C ASN A 74 0.03 -2.97 5.27
N LYS A 75 1.29 -2.54 5.16
CA LYS A 75 1.61 -1.16 4.81
C LYS A 75 1.02 -0.76 3.45
N TYR A 76 1.17 -1.62 2.45
CA TYR A 76 0.57 -1.42 1.13
C TYR A 76 -0.96 -1.26 1.21
N LEU A 77 -1.64 -2.11 1.97
CA LEU A 77 -3.09 -2.03 2.17
C LEU A 77 -3.49 -0.67 2.78
N GLN A 78 -2.82 -0.24 3.85
CA GLN A 78 -3.13 1.04 4.51
C GLN A 78 -2.88 2.24 3.58
N ASP A 79 -1.72 2.25 2.89
CA ASP A 79 -1.35 3.33 1.98
C ASP A 79 -2.34 3.39 0.79
N SER A 80 -2.80 2.23 0.30
CA SER A 80 -3.83 2.12 -0.74
C SER A 80 -5.18 2.68 -0.27
N ILE A 81 -5.63 2.36 0.94
CA ILE A 81 -6.87 2.91 1.52
C ILE A 81 -6.78 4.45 1.63
N ILE A 82 -5.65 4.98 2.08
CA ILE A 82 -5.43 6.43 2.18
C ILE A 82 -5.49 7.08 0.79
N LEU A 83 -4.85 6.47 -0.22
CA LEU A 83 -4.88 6.95 -1.60
C LEU A 83 -6.30 6.95 -2.16
N MET A 84 -7.02 5.85 -2.00
CA MET A 84 -8.41 5.71 -2.44
C MET A 84 -9.33 6.75 -1.79
N ARG A 85 -9.18 6.99 -0.48
CA ARG A 85 -9.94 8.02 0.23
C ARG A 85 -9.69 9.42 -0.32
N LYS A 86 -8.43 9.76 -0.60
CA LYS A 86 -8.06 11.06 -1.22
C LYS A 86 -8.68 11.22 -2.60
N LEU A 87 -8.66 10.16 -3.43
CA LEU A 87 -9.27 10.16 -4.75
C LEU A 87 -10.78 10.35 -4.68
N LEU A 88 -11.45 9.63 -3.77
CA LEU A 88 -12.90 9.74 -3.55
C LEU A 88 -13.28 11.18 -3.18
N GLN A 89 -12.58 11.77 -2.21
CA GLN A 89 -12.80 13.17 -1.81
C GLN A 89 -12.60 14.15 -2.96
N LYS A 90 -11.55 13.97 -3.78
CA LYS A 90 -11.28 14.82 -4.95
C LYS A 90 -12.41 14.73 -5.98
N GLN A 91 -12.95 13.54 -6.21
CA GLN A 91 -14.06 13.32 -7.15
C GLN A 91 -15.37 13.96 -6.65
N LEU A 92 -15.69 13.81 -5.36
CA LEU A 92 -16.85 14.42 -4.71
C LEU A 92 -16.77 15.97 -4.70
N LEU A 93 -15.58 16.54 -4.49
CA LEU A 93 -15.38 17.99 -4.51
C LEU A 93 -15.36 18.56 -5.95
N GLY A 94 -14.81 17.81 -6.91
CA GLY A 94 -14.79 18.18 -8.33
C GLY A 94 -16.20 18.25 -8.94
N SER A 95 -17.06 17.31 -8.58
CA SER A 95 -18.48 17.29 -8.97
C SER A 95 -19.27 18.46 -8.38
N LYS A 96 -19.00 18.86 -7.12
CA LYS A 96 -19.59 20.08 -6.51
C LYS A 96 -19.17 21.39 -7.19
N LYS A 97 -17.94 21.48 -7.73
CA LYS A 97 -17.50 22.65 -8.51
C LYS A 97 -18.13 22.70 -9.91
N ALA A 98 -18.39 21.56 -10.53
CA ALA A 98 -19.08 21.48 -11.82
C ALA A 98 -20.57 21.90 -11.69
N ALA A 99 -21.23 21.56 -10.58
CA ALA A 99 -22.60 22.02 -10.29
C ALA A 99 -22.73 23.55 -10.16
N LYS A 100 -21.67 24.27 -9.75
CA LYS A 100 -21.66 25.75 -9.70
C LYS A 100 -21.48 26.43 -11.07
N LYS A 101 -21.19 25.69 -12.14
CA LYS A 101 -20.99 26.22 -13.51
C LYS A 101 -22.17 25.96 -14.46
N GLY A 102 -23.34 25.62 -13.94
CA GLY A 102 -24.58 25.53 -14.73
C GLY A 102 -24.71 24.30 -15.63
N ALA A 103 -23.77 23.35 -15.56
CA ALA A 103 -23.99 22.02 -16.12
C ALA A 103 -24.92 21.25 -15.18
N GLN A 104 -25.96 20.60 -15.72
CA GLN A 104 -26.78 19.64 -14.97
C GLN A 104 -25.88 18.51 -14.46
N VAL A 105 -25.40 18.65 -13.23
CA VAL A 105 -24.73 17.59 -12.49
C VAL A 105 -25.76 17.10 -11.49
N THR A 106 -26.30 15.90 -11.72
CA THR A 106 -27.01 15.14 -10.70
C THR A 106 -26.15 15.14 -9.44
N ALA A 107 -26.64 15.80 -8.39
CA ALA A 107 -25.99 15.84 -7.10
C ALA A 107 -25.73 14.39 -6.66
N VAL A 108 -24.46 14.01 -6.57
CA VAL A 108 -24.06 12.67 -6.16
C VAL A 108 -24.45 12.52 -4.70
N ALA A 109 -25.52 11.78 -4.45
CA ALA A 109 -25.77 11.21 -3.13
C ALA A 109 -24.66 10.18 -2.88
N GLU A 110 -23.97 10.31 -1.75
CA GLU A 110 -22.86 9.42 -1.34
C GLU A 110 -23.27 7.93 -1.30
N GLU A 111 -24.57 7.64 -1.32
CA GLU A 111 -25.16 6.31 -1.10
C GLU A 111 -25.14 5.35 -2.30
N LYS A 112 -24.63 5.71 -3.48
CA LYS A 112 -24.64 4.80 -4.67
C LYS A 112 -23.33 4.74 -5.45
N LEU A 113 -22.19 4.98 -4.80
CA LEU A 113 -20.89 4.85 -5.46
C LEU A 113 -20.34 3.42 -5.36
N LYS A 114 -19.88 2.89 -6.48
CA LYS A 114 -19.13 1.65 -6.60
C LYS A 114 -17.65 1.97 -6.84
N GLY A 115 -16.75 1.36 -6.06
CA GLY A 115 -15.31 1.51 -6.21
C GLY A 115 -14.72 0.43 -7.11
N LEU A 116 -14.10 0.82 -8.22
CA LEU A 116 -13.33 -0.07 -9.10
C LEU A 116 -11.85 0.15 -8.84
N VAL A 117 -11.15 -0.85 -8.31
CA VAL A 117 -9.72 -0.79 -7.99
C VAL A 117 -8.95 -1.62 -9.00
N TYR A 118 -8.03 -1.00 -9.72
CA TYR A 118 -7.21 -1.64 -10.74
C TYR A 118 -5.78 -1.81 -10.23
N VAL A 119 -5.29 -3.04 -10.36
CA VAL A 119 -3.95 -3.45 -9.95
C VAL A 119 -3.17 -3.88 -11.18
N ASN A 120 -1.87 -3.61 -11.17
CA ASN A 120 -0.94 -4.19 -12.12
C ASN A 120 0.25 -4.75 -11.34
N GLU A 121 0.37 -6.08 -11.29
CA GLU A 121 1.32 -6.77 -10.41
C GLU A 121 2.76 -6.78 -10.96
N GLU A 122 2.96 -6.35 -12.20
CA GLU A 122 4.27 -6.32 -12.84
C GLU A 122 4.60 -4.94 -13.43
N PHE A 123 5.83 -4.48 -13.19
CA PHE A 123 6.33 -3.28 -13.85
C PHE A 123 6.52 -3.55 -15.35
N ALA A 124 5.94 -2.70 -16.20
CA ALA A 124 6.04 -2.81 -17.65
C ALA A 124 6.72 -1.59 -18.29
N GLY A 125 7.23 -1.76 -19.51
CA GLY A 125 7.89 -0.74 -20.31
C GLY A 125 9.15 -0.19 -19.64
N TRP A 126 9.37 1.12 -19.73
CA TRP A 126 10.56 1.79 -19.19
C TRP A 126 10.82 1.50 -17.71
N ARG A 127 9.77 1.25 -16.89
CA ARG A 127 9.94 0.93 -15.46
C ARG A 127 10.59 -0.44 -15.23
N SER A 128 10.27 -1.44 -16.06
CA SER A 128 10.90 -2.77 -16.00
C SER A 128 12.39 -2.65 -16.29
N HIS A 129 12.72 -1.99 -17.41
CA HIS A 129 14.11 -1.79 -17.82
C HIS A 129 14.92 -1.00 -16.79
N CYS A 130 14.32 0.02 -16.16
CA CYS A 130 14.98 0.72 -15.04
C CYS A 130 15.31 -0.21 -13.88
N LEU A 131 14.38 -1.08 -13.49
CA LEU A 131 14.58 -2.01 -12.38
C LEU A 131 15.64 -3.06 -12.71
N GLU A 132 15.62 -3.61 -13.92
CA GLU A 132 16.64 -4.55 -14.42
C GLU A 132 18.05 -3.92 -14.41
N ILE A 133 18.18 -2.68 -14.92
CA ILE A 133 19.45 -1.94 -14.89
C ILE A 133 19.90 -1.68 -13.45
N LEU A 134 18.98 -1.24 -12.58
CA LEU A 134 19.28 -0.99 -11.17
C LEU A 134 19.73 -2.27 -10.48
N GLN A 135 19.07 -3.40 -10.73
CA GLN A 135 19.39 -4.69 -10.13
C GLN A 135 20.77 -5.19 -10.58
N ARG A 136 21.11 -5.03 -11.87
CA ARG A 136 22.43 -5.38 -12.40
C ARG A 136 23.55 -4.52 -11.83
N ASN A 137 23.28 -3.22 -11.62
CA ASN A 137 24.24 -2.25 -11.14
C ASN A 137 24.21 -2.05 -9.60
N PHE A 138 23.47 -2.89 -8.86
CA PHE A 138 23.39 -2.81 -7.41
C PHE A 138 24.50 -3.62 -6.75
N ASN A 139 25.41 -2.93 -6.06
CA ASN A 139 26.42 -3.60 -5.24
C ASN A 139 25.83 -3.88 -3.85
N GLN A 140 25.57 -5.16 -3.56
CA GLN A 140 24.98 -5.59 -2.29
C GLN A 140 25.87 -5.33 -1.07
N GLN A 141 27.21 -5.31 -1.23
CA GLN A 141 28.15 -5.14 -0.13
C GLN A 141 28.26 -3.67 0.30
N THR A 142 28.29 -2.76 -0.66
CA THR A 142 28.41 -1.31 -0.40
C THR A 142 27.05 -0.62 -0.35
N ARG A 143 25.97 -1.29 -0.74
CA ARG A 143 24.63 -0.72 -0.96
C ARG A 143 24.65 0.52 -1.85
N THR A 144 25.53 0.53 -2.85
CA THR A 144 25.68 1.64 -3.79
C THR A 144 25.21 1.25 -5.18
N PHE A 145 24.84 2.27 -5.95
CA PHE A 145 24.47 2.17 -7.36
C PHE A 145 25.51 2.88 -8.23
N ALA A 146 25.56 2.51 -9.51
CA ALA A 146 26.23 3.31 -10.53
C ALA A 146 25.67 4.74 -10.59
N PRO A 147 26.46 5.72 -11.09
CA PRO A 147 26.00 7.08 -11.32
C PRO A 147 24.71 7.14 -12.15
N ASP A 148 23.83 8.09 -11.82
CA ASP A 148 22.55 8.25 -12.53
C ASP A 148 22.72 8.44 -14.04
N ALA A 149 23.82 9.06 -14.46
CA ALA A 149 24.14 9.28 -15.87
C ALA A 149 24.36 7.97 -16.65
N GLU A 150 24.99 6.97 -16.03
CA GLU A 150 25.25 5.66 -16.64
C GLU A 150 23.94 4.87 -16.75
N ILE A 151 23.14 4.85 -15.68
CA ILE A 151 21.83 4.17 -15.65
C ILE A 151 20.89 4.76 -16.70
N LEU A 152 20.84 6.09 -16.84
CA LEU A 152 20.02 6.75 -17.86
C LEU A 152 20.55 6.53 -19.28
N GLY A 153 21.87 6.40 -19.45
CA GLY A 153 22.51 6.05 -20.72
C GLY A 153 22.08 4.66 -21.20
N GLU A 154 22.19 3.66 -20.32
CA GLU A 154 21.74 2.29 -20.61
C GLU A 154 20.24 2.22 -20.91
N LEU A 155 19.42 2.91 -20.11
CA LEU A 155 17.98 2.98 -20.35
C LEU A 155 17.67 3.56 -21.73
N ARG A 156 18.40 4.62 -22.15
CA ARG A 156 18.22 5.24 -23.46
C ARG A 156 18.52 4.27 -24.59
N GLU A 157 19.58 3.46 -24.47
CA GLU A 157 19.94 2.47 -25.49
C GLU A 157 18.89 1.37 -25.63
N ILE A 158 18.36 0.85 -24.51
CA ILE A 158 17.29 -0.16 -24.52
C ILE A 158 16.03 0.42 -25.18
N MET A 159 15.61 1.60 -24.74
CA MET A 159 14.43 2.28 -25.30
C MET A 159 14.58 2.65 -26.79
N GLN A 160 15.80 2.91 -27.27
CA GLN A 160 16.07 3.11 -28.69
C GLN A 160 15.91 1.83 -29.50
N LYS A 161 16.29 0.68 -28.93
CA LYS A 161 16.10 -0.64 -29.58
C LYS A 161 14.62 -1.03 -29.64
N ASP A 162 13.83 -0.63 -28.65
CA ASP A 162 12.39 -0.93 -28.57
C ASP A 162 11.51 0.05 -29.37
N GLY A 163 12.10 1.07 -30.01
CA GLY A 163 11.38 2.03 -30.85
C GLY A 163 10.63 3.14 -30.10
N GLU A 164 10.80 3.26 -28.78
CA GLU A 164 10.12 4.28 -27.94
C GLU A 164 10.94 5.57 -27.76
N ALA A 165 11.93 5.82 -28.62
CA ALA A 165 12.91 6.89 -28.48
C ALA A 165 12.30 8.31 -28.43
N GLU A 166 11.16 8.55 -29.09
CA GLU A 166 10.51 9.86 -29.13
C GLU A 166 9.98 10.31 -27.76
N ASN A 167 9.63 9.35 -26.88
CA ASN A 167 9.09 9.63 -25.54
C ASN A 167 10.19 9.77 -24.47
N PHE A 168 11.48 9.59 -24.82
CA PHE A 168 12.57 9.52 -23.85
C PHE A 168 12.71 10.78 -22.99
N LYS A 169 12.51 12.00 -23.54
CA LYS A 169 12.60 13.24 -22.73
C LYS A 169 11.51 13.32 -21.66
N GLN A 170 10.30 12.86 -21.96
CA GLN A 170 9.20 12.82 -21.00
C GLN A 170 9.44 11.72 -19.95
N ILE A 171 9.89 10.55 -20.42
CA ILE A 171 10.21 9.41 -19.56
C ILE A 171 11.39 9.74 -18.65
N GLN A 172 12.42 10.45 -19.11
CA GLN A 172 13.55 10.88 -18.27
C GLN A 172 13.09 11.72 -17.07
N LYS A 173 12.12 12.63 -17.27
CA LYS A 173 11.54 13.43 -16.16
C LYS A 173 10.79 12.57 -15.14
N LEU A 174 10.12 11.51 -15.59
CA LEU A 174 9.39 10.56 -14.73
C LEU A 174 10.32 9.52 -14.09
N CYS A 175 11.43 9.21 -14.77
CA CYS A 175 12.41 8.20 -14.39
C CYS A 175 13.25 8.68 -13.21
N MET A 176 13.68 9.95 -13.18
CA MET A 176 14.47 10.49 -12.06
C MET A 176 13.82 10.29 -10.67
N PRO A 177 12.55 10.68 -10.43
CA PRO A 177 11.92 10.43 -9.13
C PRO A 177 11.71 8.94 -8.86
N PHE A 178 11.45 8.13 -9.89
CA PHE A 178 11.30 6.68 -9.75
C PHE A 178 12.61 5.99 -9.37
N LEU A 179 13.73 6.35 -10.02
CA LEU A 179 15.07 5.88 -9.68
C LEU A 179 15.43 6.24 -8.25
N LYS A 180 15.22 7.50 -7.85
CA LYS A 180 15.50 7.93 -6.48
C LYS A 180 14.70 7.11 -5.47
N PHE A 181 13.39 6.98 -5.68
CA PHE A 181 12.52 6.19 -4.82
C PHE A 181 12.98 4.73 -4.70
N LYS A 182 13.30 4.08 -5.83
CA LYS A 182 13.74 2.68 -5.84
C LYS A 182 15.14 2.47 -5.27
N LYS A 183 16.05 3.43 -5.46
CA LYS A 183 17.36 3.43 -4.80
C LYS A 183 17.22 3.54 -3.28
N ASP A 184 16.37 4.45 -2.80
CA ASP A 184 16.10 4.61 -1.37
C ASP A 184 15.48 3.33 -0.76
N GLU A 185 14.50 2.71 -1.45
CA GLU A 185 13.94 1.41 -1.04
C GLU A 185 15.00 0.31 -1.00
N ALA A 186 15.87 0.22 -2.02
CA ALA A 186 16.90 -0.81 -2.09
C ALA A 186 18.03 -0.63 -1.07
N ILE A 187 18.35 0.62 -0.68
CA ILE A 187 19.29 0.89 0.42
C ILE A 187 18.69 0.42 1.76
N ALA A 188 17.38 0.59 1.95
CA ALA A 188 16.69 0.20 3.18
C ALA A 188 16.44 -1.33 3.28
N LEU A 189 15.91 -1.93 2.20
CA LEU A 189 15.38 -3.31 2.18
C LEU A 189 16.30 -4.31 1.45
N GLY A 190 17.30 -3.83 0.72
CA GLY A 190 18.19 -4.65 -0.11
C GLY A 190 17.66 -4.89 -1.52
N SER A 191 18.28 -5.83 -2.24
CA SER A 191 18.01 -6.10 -3.66
C SER A 191 16.58 -6.53 -3.96
N GLN A 192 15.84 -7.04 -2.98
CA GLN A 192 14.44 -7.45 -3.12
C GLN A 192 13.50 -6.29 -3.50
N ALA A 193 13.85 -5.05 -3.14
CA ALA A 193 13.08 -3.86 -3.53
C ALA A 193 13.11 -3.56 -5.03
N LEU A 194 14.08 -4.14 -5.75
CA LEU A 194 14.28 -3.97 -7.19
C LEU A 194 13.60 -5.05 -8.02
N ASN A 195 12.90 -6.00 -7.38
CA ASN A 195 12.16 -7.02 -8.10
C ASN A 195 11.03 -6.40 -8.92
N LEU A 196 10.75 -7.00 -10.08
CA LEU A 196 9.67 -6.58 -10.99
C LEU A 196 8.27 -6.76 -10.39
N ARG A 197 8.17 -7.61 -9.37
CA ARG A 197 6.94 -7.90 -8.62
C ARG A 197 7.19 -7.69 -7.13
N LEU A 198 6.13 -7.32 -6.42
CA LEU A 198 6.17 -7.26 -4.96
C LEU A 198 6.29 -8.67 -4.36
N PRO A 199 6.82 -8.82 -3.13
CA PRO A 199 6.96 -10.12 -2.48
C PRO A 199 5.62 -10.72 -2.02
N PHE A 200 4.50 -10.06 -2.29
CA PHE A 200 3.14 -10.50 -2.01
C PHE A 200 2.24 -10.18 -3.21
N GLY A 201 1.16 -10.94 -3.39
CA GLY A 201 0.15 -10.69 -4.41
C GLY A 201 -0.70 -9.48 -4.05
N GLU A 202 -0.61 -8.39 -4.82
CA GLU A 202 -1.36 -7.17 -4.55
C GLU A 202 -2.86 -7.39 -4.64
N LYS A 203 -3.29 -8.13 -5.67
CA LYS A 203 -4.70 -8.44 -5.88
C LYS A 203 -5.26 -9.25 -4.70
N GLU A 204 -4.55 -10.30 -4.29
CA GLU A 204 -4.94 -11.16 -3.18
C GLU A 204 -5.05 -10.40 -1.84
N VAL A 205 -4.09 -9.50 -1.56
CA VAL A 205 -4.09 -8.67 -0.35
C VAL A 205 -5.32 -7.76 -0.32
N LEU A 206 -5.64 -7.11 -1.44
CA LEU A 206 -6.82 -6.25 -1.52
C LEU A 206 -8.12 -7.08 -1.43
N GLU A 207 -8.18 -8.22 -2.12
CA GLU A 207 -9.36 -9.11 -2.17
C GLU A 207 -9.70 -9.67 -0.79
N SER A 208 -8.68 -10.13 -0.06
CA SER A 208 -8.82 -10.64 1.31
C SER A 208 -9.31 -9.57 2.30
N ASN A 209 -9.15 -8.28 1.96
CA ASN A 209 -9.46 -7.14 2.82
C ASN A 209 -10.54 -6.22 2.24
N VAL A 210 -11.34 -6.67 1.26
CA VAL A 210 -12.41 -5.86 0.63
C VAL A 210 -13.38 -5.29 1.66
N ASP A 211 -13.76 -6.08 2.67
CA ASP A 211 -14.67 -5.64 3.74
C ASP A 211 -14.09 -4.46 4.55
N LEU A 212 -12.77 -4.42 4.73
CA LEU A 212 -12.09 -3.30 5.39
C LEU A 212 -12.10 -2.07 4.47
N ILE A 213 -11.79 -2.24 3.19
CA ILE A 213 -11.75 -1.15 2.20
C ILE A 213 -13.15 -0.51 2.08
N LYS A 214 -14.21 -1.31 1.94
CA LYS A 214 -15.61 -0.86 1.92
C LYS A 214 -15.95 0.01 3.13
N ARG A 215 -15.66 -0.49 4.35
CA ARG A 215 -15.93 0.24 5.60
C ARG A 215 -15.13 1.53 5.72
N GLN A 216 -13.86 1.51 5.32
CA GLN A 216 -12.97 2.69 5.41
C GLN A 216 -13.28 3.77 4.39
N LEU A 217 -13.86 3.40 3.24
CA LEU A 217 -14.28 4.31 2.18
C LEU A 217 -15.77 4.69 2.27
N GLY A 218 -16.56 3.97 3.07
CA GLY A 218 -18.01 4.18 3.17
C GLY A 218 -18.77 3.73 1.91
N LEU A 219 -18.29 2.69 1.22
CA LEU A 219 -18.86 2.19 -0.02
C LEU A 219 -19.56 0.84 0.19
N GLU A 220 -20.68 0.62 -0.52
CA GLU A 220 -21.38 -0.68 -0.51
C GLU A 220 -20.63 -1.74 -1.33
N GLU A 221 -20.05 -1.32 -2.45
CA GLU A 221 -19.46 -2.20 -3.45
C GLU A 221 -18.07 -1.72 -3.84
N VAL A 222 -17.10 -2.63 -3.76
CA VAL A 222 -15.71 -2.45 -4.19
C VAL A 222 -15.33 -3.70 -4.95
N GLU A 223 -14.83 -3.53 -6.17
CA GLU A 223 -14.33 -4.60 -7.02
C GLU A 223 -12.84 -4.37 -7.30
N ILE A 224 -12.10 -5.47 -7.38
CA ILE A 224 -10.66 -5.46 -7.64
C ILE A 224 -10.42 -6.18 -8.95
N HIS A 225 -9.76 -5.47 -9.85
CA HIS A 225 -9.64 -5.80 -11.27
C HIS A 225 -8.19 -5.76 -11.72
N SER A 226 -7.86 -6.54 -12.74
CA SER A 226 -6.51 -6.49 -13.31
C SER A 226 -6.46 -5.45 -14.43
N ALA A 227 -5.49 -4.53 -14.35
CA ALA A 227 -5.28 -3.55 -15.41
C ALA A 227 -4.74 -4.17 -16.71
N THR A 228 -4.26 -5.42 -16.66
CA THR A 228 -3.78 -6.15 -17.84
C THR A 228 -4.89 -6.80 -18.65
N ASN A 229 -6.08 -6.98 -18.05
CA ASN A 229 -7.21 -7.60 -18.73
C ASN A 229 -8.07 -6.53 -19.42
N PRO A 230 -8.19 -6.53 -20.76
CA PRO A 230 -8.99 -5.55 -21.49
C PRO A 230 -10.47 -5.52 -21.06
N ALA A 231 -11.04 -6.69 -20.75
CA ALA A 231 -12.44 -6.80 -20.31
C ALA A 231 -12.68 -6.10 -18.96
N ASP A 232 -11.69 -6.16 -18.07
CA ASP A 232 -11.76 -5.49 -16.77
C ASP A 232 -11.65 -3.97 -16.95
N VAL A 233 -10.78 -3.51 -17.85
CA VAL A 233 -10.60 -2.08 -18.16
C VAL A 233 -11.86 -1.48 -18.77
N ASP A 234 -12.61 -2.25 -19.55
CA ASP A 234 -13.88 -1.83 -20.15
C ASP A 234 -14.97 -1.56 -19.08
N LEU A 235 -14.88 -2.18 -17.90
CA LEU A 235 -15.78 -1.90 -16.77
C LEU A 235 -15.65 -0.47 -16.23
N ALA A 236 -14.52 0.20 -16.47
CA ALA A 236 -14.35 1.62 -16.14
C ALA A 236 -15.16 2.55 -17.07
N GLY A 237 -15.65 2.05 -18.21
CA GLY A 237 -16.45 2.78 -19.18
C GLY A 237 -15.84 4.14 -19.57
N PRO A 238 -16.55 5.28 -19.36
CA PRO A 238 -16.05 6.61 -19.74
C PRO A 238 -14.82 7.05 -18.93
N HIS A 239 -14.55 6.41 -17.79
CA HIS A 239 -13.40 6.69 -16.92
C HIS A 239 -12.16 5.85 -17.27
N SER A 240 -12.23 4.97 -18.27
CA SER A 240 -11.07 4.21 -18.77
C SER A 240 -9.90 5.11 -19.20
N SER A 241 -10.18 6.34 -19.63
CA SER A 241 -9.16 7.36 -19.91
C SER A 241 -8.29 7.72 -18.70
N LEU A 242 -8.82 7.61 -17.47
CA LEU A 242 -8.07 7.84 -16.24
C LEU A 242 -7.03 6.76 -15.98
N LEU A 243 -7.31 5.50 -16.37
CA LEU A 243 -6.34 4.40 -16.31
C LEU A 243 -5.17 4.61 -17.29
N ARG A 244 -5.41 5.31 -18.41
CA ARG A 244 -4.33 5.67 -19.34
C ARG A 244 -3.51 6.86 -18.85
N GLN A 245 -4.14 7.82 -18.18
CA GLN A 245 -3.46 9.00 -17.61
C GLN A 245 -2.65 8.65 -16.36
N ASN A 246 -3.19 7.79 -15.50
CA ASN A 246 -2.55 7.28 -14.29
C ASN A 246 -2.62 5.75 -14.31
N PRO A 247 -1.72 5.09 -15.06
CA PRO A 247 -1.69 3.64 -15.10
C PRO A 247 -1.30 3.09 -13.72
N PRO A 248 -1.99 2.04 -13.22
CA PRO A 248 -1.58 1.38 -12.01
C PRO A 248 -0.19 0.76 -12.21
N SER A 249 0.60 0.80 -11.15
CA SER A 249 1.92 0.20 -11.09
C SER A 249 2.06 -0.56 -9.78
N PRO A 250 2.93 -1.58 -9.70
CA PRO A 250 3.09 -2.32 -8.47
C PRO A 250 3.36 -1.41 -7.26
N GLY A 251 2.56 -1.55 -6.22
CA GLY A 251 2.59 -0.71 -5.01
C GLY A 251 1.71 0.54 -5.06
N SER A 252 1.09 0.84 -6.21
CA SER A 252 0.25 2.02 -6.42
C SER A 252 -0.97 1.66 -7.29
N PRO A 253 -2.04 1.12 -6.67
CA PRO A 253 -3.26 0.79 -7.39
C PRO A 253 -4.00 2.07 -7.80
N THR A 254 -4.78 1.98 -8.88
CA THR A 254 -5.62 3.08 -9.35
C THR A 254 -7.07 2.78 -9.05
N ALA A 255 -7.74 3.65 -8.30
CA ALA A 255 -9.15 3.52 -7.99
C ALA A 255 -10.00 4.53 -8.74
N ILE A 256 -11.13 4.07 -9.28
CA ILE A 256 -12.14 4.84 -9.97
C ILE A 256 -13.47 4.63 -9.25
N PHE A 257 -14.20 5.70 -8.98
CA PHE A 257 -15.52 5.61 -8.35
C PHE A 257 -16.58 5.89 -9.40
N VAL A 258 -17.50 4.95 -9.61
CA VAL A 258 -18.58 5.06 -10.59
C VAL A 258 -19.93 5.07 -9.89
N ASN A 259 -20.90 5.78 -10.46
CA ASN A 259 -22.27 5.70 -9.98
C ASN A 259 -22.86 4.34 -10.38
N ARG A 260 -23.62 3.75 -9.46
CA ARG A 260 -24.42 2.56 -9.71
C ARG A 260 -25.65 2.88 -10.57
#